data_AF-A0AA41VQJ2-F1
#
_entry.id   AF-A0AA41VQJ2-F1
#
_cell.length_a   1.000
_cell.length_b   1.000
_cell.length_c   1.000
_cell.angle_alpha   90.00
_cell.angle_beta   90.00
_cell.angle_gamma   90.00
#
_symmetry.space_group_name_H-M   'P 1'
#
loop_
_entity.id
_entity.type
_entity.pdbx_description
1 polymer ?
#
loop_
_entity_poly.entity_id
_entity_poly.type
_entity_poly.pdbx_seq_one_letter_code
_entity_poly.pdbx_strand_id
1 'polypeptide(L)'
;MPLHSGMVDGLGSQIVQRRQLYAGPMSKLRLLMICRMAKPEEVLIVEDENGNIVRETMKDNDVLVQYKIMRETLIYLSHLDHEDTEHQ
;
A
#
# COMPACT_ATOMS: atom_id res chain seq x y z
N MET A 1 -16.20 32.06 -37.50
CA MET A 1 -16.47 30.62 -37.39
C MET A 1 -15.50 30.03 -36.38
N PRO A 2 -15.91 29.59 -35.18
CA PRO A 2 -15.00 28.87 -34.29
C PRO A 2 -15.01 27.39 -34.66
N LEU A 3 -13.83 26.83 -34.93
CA LEU A 3 -13.59 25.39 -34.98
C LEU A 3 -13.45 24.91 -33.53
N HIS A 4 -14.37 24.05 -33.10
CA HIS A 4 -14.32 23.34 -31.83
C HIS A 4 -13.14 22.35 -31.88
N SER A 5 -12.07 22.65 -31.12
CA SER A 5 -10.96 21.74 -30.86
C SER A 5 -11.01 21.30 -29.40
N GLY A 6 -10.89 20.00 -29.14
CA GLY A 6 -10.50 19.45 -27.84
C GLY A 6 -11.63 18.89 -26.97
N MET A 7 -12.07 17.66 -27.26
CA MET A 7 -12.86 16.84 -26.33
C MET A 7 -12.10 15.60 -25.80
N VAL A 8 -10.77 15.52 -26.01
CA VAL A 8 -9.95 14.36 -25.58
C VAL A 8 -8.95 14.67 -24.46
N ASP A 9 -8.70 15.95 -24.12
CA ASP A 9 -7.66 16.35 -23.13
C ASP A 9 -8.17 16.54 -21.68
N GLY A 10 -9.49 16.42 -21.45
CA GLY A 10 -10.09 16.74 -20.15
C GLY A 10 -9.74 15.72 -19.04
N LEU A 11 -9.65 14.44 -19.37
CA LEU A 11 -9.51 13.39 -18.34
C LEU A 11 -8.09 13.35 -17.74
N GLY A 12 -7.05 13.51 -18.58
CA GLY A 12 -5.66 13.56 -18.13
C GLY A 12 -5.39 14.78 -17.24
N SER A 13 -5.93 15.94 -17.61
CA SER A 13 -5.82 17.18 -16.83
C SER A 13 -6.43 17.02 -15.42
N GLN A 14 -7.60 16.40 -15.31
CA GLN A 14 -8.26 16.16 -14.02
C GLN A 14 -7.47 15.18 -13.13
N ILE A 15 -6.85 14.14 -13.71
CA ILE A 15 -6.01 13.19 -12.96
C ILE A 15 -4.78 13.90 -12.38
N VAL A 16 -4.13 14.75 -13.16
CA VAL A 16 -2.96 15.53 -12.73
C VAL A 16 -3.34 16.50 -11.61
N GLN A 17 -4.46 17.20 -11.75
CA GLN A 17 -4.95 18.14 -10.73
C GLN A 17 -5.27 17.44 -9.40
N ARG A 18 -5.88 16.25 -9.45
CA ARG A 18 -6.13 15.43 -8.24
C ARG A 18 -4.84 14.95 -7.60
N ARG A 19 -3.87 14.47 -8.38
CA ARG A 19 -2.56 14.05 -7.83
C ARG A 19 -1.85 15.19 -7.12
N GLN A 20 -1.84 16.38 -7.71
CA GLN A 20 -1.25 17.58 -7.08
C GLN A 20 -1.97 17.96 -5.79
N LEU A 21 -3.31 17.92 -5.77
CA LEU A 21 -4.11 18.21 -4.58
C LEU A 21 -3.77 17.28 -3.40
N TYR A 22 -3.51 16.00 -3.68
CA TYR A 22 -3.24 15.00 -2.65
C TYR A 22 -1.76 14.71 -2.39
N ALA A 23 -0.82 15.38 -3.08
CA ALA A 23 0.61 15.10 -2.97
C ALA A 23 1.12 15.13 -1.52
N GLY A 24 0.84 16.20 -0.78
CA GLY A 24 1.26 16.35 0.62
C GLY A 24 0.63 15.30 1.57
N PRO A 25 -0.70 15.12 1.57
CA PRO A 25 -1.35 14.07 2.36
C PRO A 25 -0.88 12.65 2.01
N MET A 26 -0.63 12.35 0.74
CA MET A 26 -0.15 11.03 0.29
C MET A 26 1.27 10.74 0.80
N SER A 27 2.17 11.73 0.79
CA SER A 27 3.51 11.59 1.36
C SER A 27 3.44 11.26 2.86
N LYS A 28 2.65 12.02 3.63
CA LYS A 28 2.41 11.72 5.06
C LYS A 28 1.80 10.34 5.30
N LEU A 29 0.92 9.89 4.39
CA LEU A 29 0.31 8.57 4.47
C LEU A 29 1.33 7.46 4.19
N ARG A 30 2.25 7.64 3.24
CA ARG A 30 3.38 6.71 3.01
C ARG A 30 4.22 6.54 4.27
N LEU A 31 4.66 7.65 4.86
CA LEU A 31 5.41 7.64 6.13
C LEU A 31 4.64 6.89 7.23
N LEU A 32 3.33 7.14 7.37
CA LEU A 32 2.50 6.45 8.35
C LEU A 32 2.44 4.94 8.11
N MET A 33 2.24 4.52 6.86
CA MET A 33 2.20 3.09 6.50
C MET A 33 3.53 2.41 6.79
N ILE A 34 4.66 3.07 6.55
CA ILE A 34 6.00 2.56 6.84
C ILE A 34 6.24 2.47 8.36
N CYS A 35 6.01 3.57 9.09
CA CYS A 35 6.32 3.64 10.52
C CYS A 35 5.39 2.79 11.39
N ARG A 36 4.20 2.44 10.91
CA ARG A 36 3.15 1.75 11.70
C ARG A 36 2.68 0.46 11.06
N MET A 37 3.45 -0.09 10.12
CA MET A 37 3.11 -1.34 9.45
C MET A 37 2.81 -2.43 10.49
N ALA A 38 1.63 -3.07 10.37
CA ALA A 38 1.30 -4.22 11.19
C ALA A 38 2.27 -5.37 10.92
N LYS A 39 2.46 -6.24 11.92
CA LYS A 39 3.40 -7.37 11.79
C LYS A 39 2.89 -8.35 10.71
N PRO A 40 3.76 -8.81 9.79
CA PRO A 40 3.37 -9.82 8.80
C PRO A 40 3.13 -11.18 9.46
N GLU A 41 2.57 -12.11 8.68
CA GLU A 41 2.37 -13.50 9.09
C GLU A 41 3.69 -14.15 9.55
N GLU A 42 3.65 -14.83 10.69
CA GLU A 42 4.79 -15.53 11.25
C GLU A 42 4.59 -17.05 11.19
N VAL A 43 5.66 -17.74 10.79
CA VAL A 43 5.72 -19.20 10.76
C VAL A 43 6.81 -19.65 11.71
N LEU A 44 6.43 -20.49 12.66
CA LEU A 44 7.32 -21.08 13.66
C LEU A 44 7.59 -22.54 13.32
N ILE A 45 8.78 -23.02 13.66
CA ILE A 45 9.11 -24.45 13.61
C ILE A 45 8.98 -24.98 15.03
N VAL A 46 8.04 -25.90 15.23
CA VAL A 46 7.72 -26.49 16.53
C VAL A 46 7.75 -28.01 16.42
N GLU A 47 8.02 -28.68 17.53
CA GLU A 47 7.88 -30.13 17.66
C GLU A 47 6.45 -30.42 18.11
N ASP A 48 5.73 -31.28 17.37
CA ASP A 48 4.37 -31.69 17.73
C ASP A 48 4.37 -32.75 18.86
N GLU A 49 3.19 -33.12 19.34
CA GLU A 49 3.02 -34.12 20.42
C GLU A 49 3.55 -35.52 20.05
N ASN A 50 3.76 -35.77 18.76
CA ASN A 50 4.29 -37.02 18.21
C ASN A 50 5.81 -36.97 18.00
N GLY A 51 6.47 -35.85 18.31
CA GLY A 51 7.90 -35.64 18.12
C GLY A 51 8.29 -35.25 16.69
N ASN A 52 7.32 -34.90 15.83
CA ASN A 52 7.61 -34.45 14.46
C ASN A 52 7.86 -32.95 14.43
N ILE A 53 8.79 -32.53 13.58
CA ILE A 53 9.06 -31.11 13.33
C ILE A 53 8.04 -30.58 12.31
N VAL A 54 7.17 -29.68 12.76
CA VAL A 54 6.10 -29.08 11.95
C VAL A 54 6.25 -27.57 11.88
N ARG A 55 5.68 -26.98 10.81
CA ARG A 55 5.56 -25.53 10.66
C ARG A 55 4.19 -25.09 11.14
N GLU A 56 4.14 -24.30 12.20
CA GLU A 56 2.90 -23.72 12.71
C GLU A 56 2.84 -22.23 12.38
N THR A 57 1.74 -21.81 11.76
CA THR A 57 1.48 -20.41 11.45
C THR A 57 0.70 -19.77 12.59
N MET A 58 1.21 -18.68 13.14
CA MET A 58 0.49 -17.91 14.17
C MET A 58 -0.77 -17.31 13.58
N LYS A 59 -1.94 -17.67 14.13
CA LYS A 59 -3.25 -17.20 13.67
C LYS A 59 -3.72 -15.97 14.46
N ASP A 60 -3.04 -14.83 14.31
CA ASP A 60 -3.65 -13.55 14.68
C ASP A 60 -4.37 -12.98 13.44
N ASN A 61 -5.68 -13.22 13.36
CA ASN A 61 -6.44 -12.94 12.13
C ASN A 61 -6.55 -11.43 11.87
N ASP A 62 -6.82 -10.63 12.91
CA ASP A 62 -7.08 -9.20 12.77
C ASP A 62 -5.81 -8.45 12.37
N VAL A 63 -4.67 -8.76 13.02
CA VAL A 63 -3.37 -8.18 12.69
C VAL A 63 -2.94 -8.57 11.27
N LEU A 64 -3.19 -9.82 10.87
CA LEU A 64 -2.87 -10.28 9.52
C LEU A 64 -3.71 -9.58 8.44
N VAL A 65 -5.00 -9.38 8.69
CA VAL A 65 -5.88 -8.61 7.79
C VAL A 65 -5.40 -7.15 7.70
N GLN A 66 -5.06 -6.54 8.84
CA GLN A 66 -4.53 -5.18 8.86
C GLN A 66 -3.23 -5.06 8.06
N TYR A 67 -2.28 -5.98 8.24
CA TYR A 67 -1.05 -6.02 7.46
C TYR A 67 -1.32 -6.10 5.95
N LYS A 68 -2.25 -6.96 5.53
CA LYS A 68 -2.62 -7.10 4.11
C LYS A 68 -3.14 -5.79 3.52
N ILE A 69 -4.04 -5.11 4.24
CA ILE A 69 -4.60 -3.81 3.82
C ILE A 69 -3.53 -2.73 3.78
N MET A 70 -2.67 -2.66 4.80
CA MET A 70 -1.58 -1.67 4.86
C MET A 70 -0.54 -1.90 3.75
N ARG A 71 -0.19 -3.16 3.49
CA ARG A 71 0.71 -3.55 2.39
C ARG A 71 0.11 -3.16 1.05
N GLU A 72 -1.14 -3.49 0.78
CA GLU A 72 -1.81 -3.14 -0.47
C GLU A 72 -1.90 -1.62 -0.66
N THR A 73 -2.26 -0.89 0.40
CA THR A 73 -2.27 0.58 0.40
C THR A 73 -0.91 1.15 0.05
N LEU A 74 0.16 0.67 0.69
CA LEU A 74 1.52 1.15 0.42
C LEU A 74 1.96 0.82 -1.01
N ILE A 75 1.61 -0.36 -1.54
CA ILE A 75 1.87 -0.71 -2.94
C ILE A 75 1.21 0.30 -3.89
N TYR A 76 -0.05 0.66 -3.67
CA TYR A 76 -0.72 1.66 -4.49
C TYR A 76 -0.07 3.04 -4.37
N LEU A 77 0.32 3.46 -3.17
CA LEU A 77 1.02 4.73 -2.96
C LEU A 77 2.37 4.77 -3.70
N SER A 78 3.13 3.68 -3.70
CA SER A 78 4.38 3.57 -4.46
C SER A 78 4.16 3.67 -5.97
N HIS A 79 3.07 3.12 -6.51
CA HIS A 79 2.74 3.30 -7.93
C HIS A 79 2.35 4.76 -8.27
N LEU A 80 1.89 5.53 -7.28
CA LEU A 80 1.54 6.94 -7.50
C LEU A 80 2.78 7.84 -7.49
N ASP A 81 3.77 7.53 -6.66
CA ASP A 81 5.06 8.22 -6.56
C ASP A 81 6.06 7.30 -5.83
N HIS A 82 6.93 6.64 -6.58
CA HIS A 82 7.91 5.69 -6.01
C HIS A 82 9.12 6.41 -5.43
N GLU A 83 9.54 7.51 -6.06
CA GLU A 83 10.62 8.37 -5.56
C GLU A 83 10.27 8.88 -4.17
N ASP A 84 9.07 9.44 -3.96
CA ASP A 84 8.63 9.88 -2.62
C ASP A 84 8.60 8.72 -1.63
N THR A 85 8.17 7.51 -2.03
CA THR A 85 8.22 6.32 -1.16
C THR A 85 9.65 5.95 -0.75
N GLU A 86 10.62 5.98 -1.66
CA GLU A 86 12.02 5.65 -1.36
C GLU A 86 12.69 6.67 -0.43
N HIS A 87 12.20 7.92 -0.45
CA HIS A 87 12.71 9.02 0.37
C HIS A 87 11.96 9.23 1.70
N GLN A 88 10.97 8.40 2.05
CA GLN A 88 10.26 8.48 3.34
C GLN A 88 11.12 8.02 4.53
#